data_AF-X0XV66-F1
#
_entry.id   AF-X0XV66-F1
#
_cell.length_a   1.000
_cell.length_b   1.000
_cell.length_c   1.000
_cell.angle_alpha   90.00
_cell.angle_beta   90.00
_cell.angle_gamma   90.00
#
_symmetry.space_group_name_H-M   'P 1'
#
loop_
_entity.id
_entity.type
_entity.pdbx_description
1 polymer ?
#
loop_
_entity_poly.entity_id
_entity_poly.type
_entity_poly.pdbx_seq_one_letter_code
_entity_poly.pdbx_strand_id
1 'polypeptide(L)'
;LLIFYISNLYDLNLAVNNAKFFQLTARCLAIAGLLSAAFFYLTPQINIAPKRNLVIYIIIFAVLFYLWRQFFNWSLKAYLPKNTIAIIGLNQQVEELVKDLKQKPHLGFNVAFIVDDKNNNNQEYIDNVPIVKNIGDLNKCISEKKVTTIVLTSDPHQSPELRASLFSCLHLKINCVSLPNFYEAITGKIPIVSINQMWFLENLSEGSKAFFDAIKRGYDIILALMILIITLPFWLIIGLIIKSDS
;
A
#
# COMPACT_ATOMS: atom_id res chain seq x y z
N LEU A 1 -15.36 3.23 -12.14
CA LEU A 1 -14.69 2.26 -11.23
C LEU A 1 -13.30 1.87 -11.71
N LEU A 2 -13.15 1.30 -12.91
CA LEU A 2 -11.85 0.87 -13.46
C LEU A 2 -10.80 2.00 -13.49
N ILE A 3 -11.18 3.21 -13.95
CA ILE A 3 -10.29 4.40 -13.95
C ILE A 3 -9.83 4.77 -12.54
N PHE A 4 -10.71 4.60 -11.54
CA PHE A 4 -10.38 4.92 -10.15
C PHE A 4 -9.43 3.88 -9.56
N TYR A 5 -9.57 2.61 -9.97
CA TYR A 5 -8.65 1.54 -9.62
C TYR A 5 -7.26 1.76 -10.22
N ILE A 6 -7.17 2.04 -11.53
CA ILE A 6 -5.88 2.35 -12.19
C ILE A 6 -5.20 3.56 -11.55
N SER A 7 -5.99 4.56 -11.15
CA SER A 7 -5.46 5.78 -10.52
C SER A 7 -5.15 5.60 -9.03
N ASN A 8 -5.25 4.38 -8.49
CA ASN A 8 -4.92 4.05 -7.11
C ASN A 8 -5.74 4.84 -6.06
N LEU A 9 -6.95 5.30 -6.42
CA LEU A 9 -7.86 6.02 -5.50
C LEU A 9 -8.43 5.14 -4.38
N TYR A 10 -8.28 3.82 -4.52
CA TYR A 10 -8.68 2.81 -3.54
C TYR A 10 -7.54 2.38 -2.61
N ASP A 11 -6.33 2.90 -2.79
CA ASP A 11 -5.23 2.61 -1.88
C ASP A 11 -5.50 3.25 -0.52
N LEU A 12 -5.53 2.43 0.53
CA LEU A 12 -5.79 2.87 1.89
C LEU A 12 -4.65 3.76 2.43
N ASN A 13 -3.44 3.61 1.89
CA ASN A 13 -2.28 4.46 2.24
C ASN A 13 -2.44 5.90 1.75
N LEU A 14 -3.28 6.11 0.73
CA LEU A 14 -3.60 7.43 0.17
C LEU A 14 -4.94 7.98 0.69
N ALA A 15 -5.55 7.33 1.70
CA ALA A 15 -6.93 7.61 2.10
C ALA A 15 -7.17 8.95 2.80
N VAL A 16 -6.15 9.79 2.91
CA VAL A 16 -6.28 11.13 3.45
C VAL A 16 -6.92 12.06 2.41
N ASN A 17 -7.90 12.85 2.85
CA ASN A 17 -8.51 13.94 2.07
C ASN A 17 -7.52 15.10 1.85
N ASN A 18 -6.40 14.81 1.17
CA ASN A 18 -5.39 15.79 0.80
C ASN A 18 -5.77 16.46 -0.53
N ALA A 19 -5.21 17.64 -0.79
CA ALA A 19 -5.40 18.33 -2.07
C ALA A 19 -5.05 17.45 -3.28
N LYS A 20 -4.01 16.62 -3.16
CA LYS A 20 -3.63 15.63 -4.19
C LYS A 20 -4.75 14.62 -4.47
N PHE A 21 -5.46 14.15 -3.45
CA PHE A 21 -6.58 13.22 -3.61
C PHE A 21 -7.73 13.87 -4.38
N PHE A 22 -8.06 15.13 -4.08
CA PHE A 22 -9.11 15.86 -4.80
C PHE A 22 -8.74 16.14 -6.26
N GLN A 23 -7.49 16.52 -6.52
CA GLN A 23 -6.99 16.70 -7.90
C GLN A 23 -7.07 15.40 -8.70
N LEU A 24 -6.65 14.28 -8.11
CA LEU A 24 -6.69 12.96 -8.73
C LEU A 24 -8.14 12.52 -9.01
N THR A 25 -9.02 12.66 -8.00
CA THR A 25 -10.46 12.37 -8.14
C THR A 25 -11.07 13.17 -9.28
N ALA A 26 -10.79 14.48 -9.35
CA ALA A 26 -11.31 15.35 -10.41
C ALA A 26 -10.82 14.92 -11.80
N ARG A 27 -9.53 14.57 -11.95
CA ARG A 27 -8.98 14.04 -13.20
C ARG A 27 -9.66 12.73 -13.61
N CYS A 28 -9.86 11.80 -12.69
CA CYS A 28 -10.53 10.54 -12.97
C CYS A 28 -11.99 10.75 -13.38
N LEU A 29 -12.69 11.67 -12.72
CA LEU A 29 -14.06 12.05 -13.05
C LEU A 29 -14.14 12.67 -14.45
N ALA A 30 -13.18 13.54 -14.80
CA ALA A 30 -13.09 14.15 -16.12
C ALA A 30 -12.81 13.12 -17.22
N ILE A 31 -11.86 12.21 -17.03
CA ILE A 31 -11.54 11.14 -17.98
C ILE A 31 -12.74 10.20 -18.16
N ALA A 32 -13.39 9.80 -17.05
CA ALA A 32 -14.58 8.98 -17.10
C ALA A 32 -15.73 9.68 -17.84
N GLY A 33 -15.95 10.96 -17.56
CA GLY A 33 -16.95 11.78 -18.23
C GLY A 33 -16.68 11.93 -19.73
N LEU A 34 -15.43 12.15 -20.13
CA LEU A 34 -15.03 12.23 -21.54
C LEU A 34 -15.23 10.90 -22.27
N LEU A 35 -14.84 9.78 -21.65
CA LEU A 35 -15.07 8.44 -22.21
C LEU A 35 -16.56 8.11 -22.34
N SER A 36 -17.36 8.43 -21.32
CA SER A 36 -18.81 8.26 -21.38
C SER A 36 -19.42 9.13 -22.48
N ALA A 37 -19.00 10.39 -22.61
CA ALA A 37 -19.46 11.26 -23.68
C ALA A 37 -19.09 10.68 -25.06
N ALA A 38 -17.84 10.27 -25.26
CA ALA A 38 -17.38 9.66 -26.51
C ALA A 38 -18.20 8.41 -26.86
N PHE A 39 -18.46 7.53 -25.88
CA PHE A 39 -19.27 6.34 -26.07
C PHE A 39 -20.69 6.67 -26.57
N PHE A 40 -21.37 7.63 -25.95
CA PHE A 40 -22.72 8.04 -26.38
C PHE A 40 -22.76 8.74 -27.74
N TYR A 41 -21.72 9.50 -28.11
CA TYR A 41 -21.66 10.18 -29.41
C TYR A 41 -21.23 9.27 -30.56
N LEU A 42 -20.40 8.25 -30.30
CA LEU A 42 -19.94 7.30 -31.31
C LEU A 42 -20.91 6.14 -31.55
N THR A 43 -21.96 6.01 -30.73
CA THR A 43 -22.95 4.92 -30.82
C THR A 43 -24.31 5.47 -31.28
N PRO A 44 -24.52 5.67 -32.59
CA PRO A 44 -25.73 6.30 -33.13
C PRO A 44 -27.03 5.48 -32.95
N GLN A 45 -26.96 4.24 -32.47
CA GLN A 45 -28.14 3.41 -32.17
C GLN A 45 -28.87 3.83 -30.88
N ILE A 46 -28.28 4.70 -30.05
CA ILE A 46 -28.88 5.17 -28.80
C ILE A 46 -29.58 6.51 -29.08
N ASN A 47 -30.90 6.46 -29.34
CA ASN A 47 -31.71 7.66 -29.63
C ASN A 47 -31.83 8.66 -28.45
N ILE A 48 -31.36 8.28 -27.27
CA ILE A 48 -31.33 9.15 -26.08
C ILE A 48 -29.91 9.69 -25.95
N ALA A 49 -29.65 10.91 -26.44
CA ALA A 49 -28.39 11.60 -26.16
C ALA A 49 -28.48 12.24 -24.76
N PRO A 50 -27.91 11.64 -23.70
CA PRO A 50 -28.16 12.06 -22.33
C PRO A 50 -27.25 13.23 -21.96
N LYS A 51 -27.21 14.31 -22.75
CA LYS A 51 -26.26 15.43 -22.56
C LYS A 51 -26.43 16.07 -21.18
N ARG A 52 -27.67 16.35 -20.78
CA ARG A 52 -27.99 16.93 -19.46
C ARG A 52 -27.94 15.89 -18.35
N ASN A 53 -28.47 14.69 -18.60
CA ASN A 53 -28.51 13.62 -17.60
C ASN A 53 -27.09 13.17 -17.21
N LEU A 54 -26.17 13.05 -18.16
CA LEU A 54 -24.77 12.68 -17.90
C LEU A 54 -24.09 13.71 -17.00
N VAL A 55 -24.27 15.01 -17.25
CA VAL A 55 -23.72 16.06 -16.39
C VAL A 55 -24.32 15.99 -14.99
N ILE A 56 -25.64 15.82 -14.88
CA ILE A 56 -26.32 15.64 -13.59
C ILE A 56 -25.77 14.43 -12.84
N TYR A 57 -25.60 13.28 -13.51
CA TYR A 57 -25.02 12.08 -12.92
C TYR A 57 -23.59 12.32 -12.42
N ILE A 58 -22.75 12.99 -13.21
CA ILE A 58 -21.37 13.31 -12.81
C ILE A 58 -21.36 14.19 -11.55
N ILE A 59 -22.20 15.22 -11.49
CA ILE A 59 -22.29 16.12 -10.33
C ILE A 59 -22.80 15.38 -9.10
N ILE A 60 -23.90 14.63 -9.22
CA ILE A 60 -24.46 13.84 -8.12
C ILE A 60 -23.44 12.83 -7.62
N PHE A 61 -22.79 12.09 -8.53
CA PHE A 61 -21.76 11.13 -8.18
C PHE A 61 -20.58 11.80 -7.46
N ALA A 62 -20.11 12.96 -7.94
CA ALA A 62 -19.03 13.69 -7.29
C ALA A 62 -19.39 14.10 -5.85
N VAL A 63 -20.60 14.59 -5.62
CA VAL A 63 -21.10 14.97 -4.29
C VAL A 63 -21.26 13.74 -3.40
N LEU A 64 -21.90 12.68 -3.87
CA LEU A 64 -22.07 11.45 -3.10
C LEU A 64 -20.72 10.81 -2.76
N PHE A 65 -19.79 10.77 -3.71
CA PHE A 65 -18.45 10.22 -3.50
C PHE A 65 -17.67 11.05 -2.47
N TYR A 66 -17.78 12.38 -2.52
CA TYR A 66 -17.19 13.27 -1.53
C TYR A 66 -17.76 13.00 -0.12
N LEU A 67 -19.08 12.96 0.01
CA LEU A 67 -19.76 12.70 1.29
C LEU A 67 -19.42 11.31 1.83
N TRP A 68 -19.46 10.30 0.96
CA TRP A 68 -19.04 8.93 1.29
C TRP A 68 -17.61 8.90 1.79
N ARG A 69 -16.69 9.60 1.13
CA ARG A 69 -15.28 9.63 1.53
C ARG A 69 -15.08 10.33 2.87
N GLN A 70 -15.81 11.42 3.13
CA GLN A 70 -15.79 12.10 4.41
C GLN A 70 -16.33 11.21 5.52
N PHE A 71 -17.46 10.52 5.28
CA PHE A 71 -18.04 9.57 6.21
C PHE A 71 -17.09 8.40 6.49
N PHE A 72 -16.49 7.83 5.44
CA PHE A 72 -15.51 6.76 5.57
C PHE A 72 -14.31 7.20 6.40
N ASN A 73 -13.73 8.37 6.14
CA ASN A 73 -12.58 8.86 6.90
C ASN A 73 -12.92 9.20 8.35
N TRP A 74 -14.13 9.70 8.61
CA TRP A 74 -14.61 9.94 9.96
C TRP A 74 -14.85 8.63 10.73
N SER A 75 -15.55 7.68 10.11
CA SER A 75 -15.79 6.34 10.66
C SER A 75 -14.46 5.62 10.90
N LEU A 76 -13.55 5.66 9.94
CA LEU A 76 -12.25 5.03 10.05
C LEU A 76 -11.42 5.61 11.20
N LYS A 77 -11.45 6.93 11.44
CA LYS A 77 -10.81 7.53 12.64
C LYS A 77 -11.46 7.12 13.96
N ALA A 78 -12.78 6.91 13.96
CA ALA A 78 -13.53 6.53 15.15
C ALA A 78 -13.39 5.03 15.48
N TYR A 79 -13.24 4.18 14.47
CA TYR A 79 -13.24 2.72 14.60
C TYR A 79 -11.87 2.06 14.37
N LEU A 80 -10.86 2.75 13.84
CA LEU A 80 -9.50 2.20 13.81
C LEU A 80 -9.02 2.04 15.26
N PRO A 81 -8.71 0.81 15.70
CA PRO A 81 -8.07 0.62 16.99
C PRO A 81 -6.75 1.40 16.97
N LYS A 82 -6.57 2.25 17.98
CA LYS A 82 -5.27 2.90 18.22
C LYS A 82 -4.30 1.82 18.68
N ASN A 83 -3.63 1.20 17.72
CA ASN A 83 -2.68 0.14 17.99
C ASN A 83 -1.46 0.77 18.63
N THR A 84 -1.31 0.50 19.92
CA THR A 84 -0.18 1.01 20.68
C THR A 84 0.98 0.05 20.50
N ILE A 85 2.06 0.54 19.91
CA ILE A 85 3.21 -0.28 19.54
C ILE A 85 4.38 -0.02 20.48
N ALA A 86 5.08 -1.09 20.86
CA ALA A 86 6.39 -1.00 21.49
C ALA A 86 7.44 -1.50 20.50
N ILE A 87 8.59 -0.86 20.47
CA ILE A 87 9.70 -1.26 19.60
C ILE A 87 10.83 -1.79 20.48
N ILE A 88 11.40 -2.94 20.14
CA ILE A 88 12.52 -3.54 20.87
C ILE A 88 13.76 -3.52 19.98
N GLY A 89 14.77 -2.82 20.48
CA GLY A 89 16.03 -2.48 19.83
C GLY A 89 15.97 -1.09 19.19
N LEU A 90 17.08 -0.36 19.32
CA LEU A 90 17.27 0.92 18.64
C LEU A 90 18.18 0.75 17.44
N ASN A 91 17.73 1.24 16.29
CA ASN A 91 18.55 1.39 15.09
C ASN A 91 18.08 2.61 14.28
N GLN A 92 18.86 3.02 13.28
CA GLN A 92 18.51 4.15 12.41
C GLN A 92 17.14 3.96 11.70
N GLN A 93 16.76 2.72 11.38
CA GLN A 93 15.46 2.43 10.73
C GLN A 93 14.28 2.70 11.67
N VAL A 94 14.44 2.49 12.97
CA VAL A 94 13.43 2.80 13.99
C VAL A 94 13.22 4.29 14.10
N GLU A 95 14.29 5.10 14.03
CA GLU A 95 14.17 6.56 14.01
C GLU A 95 13.38 7.05 12.80
N GLU A 96 13.69 6.52 11.61
CA GLU A 96 12.95 6.81 10.37
C GLU A 96 11.48 6.38 10.46
N LEU A 97 11.22 5.18 11.00
CA LEU A 97 9.87 4.66 11.20
C LEU A 97 9.05 5.52 12.17
N VAL A 98 9.63 5.92 13.30
CA VAL A 98 8.97 6.79 14.29
C VAL A 98 8.60 8.13 13.65
N LYS A 99 9.52 8.72 12.88
CA LYS A 99 9.29 9.97 12.14
C LYS A 99 8.16 9.81 11.11
N ASP A 100 8.16 8.72 10.36
CA ASP A 100 7.13 8.42 9.36
C ASP A 100 5.74 8.21 9.98
N LEU A 101 5.67 7.50 11.11
CA LEU A 101 4.44 7.29 11.85
C LEU A 101 3.87 8.61 12.40
N LYS A 102 4.75 9.49 12.89
CA LYS A 102 4.37 10.82 13.40
C LYS A 102 3.85 11.72 12.28
N GLN A 103 4.43 11.65 11.08
CA GLN A 103 3.94 12.37 9.90
C GLN A 103 2.61 11.79 9.36
N LYS A 104 2.32 10.52 9.65
CA LYS A 104 1.15 9.80 9.14
C LYS A 104 0.24 9.28 10.28
N PRO A 105 -0.39 10.17 11.08
CA PRO A 105 -1.22 9.77 12.22
C PRO A 105 -2.50 9.01 11.82
N HIS A 106 -2.87 9.04 10.53
CA HIS A 106 -4.02 8.32 9.98
C HIS A 106 -3.83 6.79 9.95
N LEU A 107 -2.59 6.31 10.09
CA LEU A 107 -2.30 4.88 10.16
C LEU A 107 -2.80 4.24 11.46
N GLY A 108 -3.16 5.04 12.47
CA GLY A 108 -3.72 4.55 13.74
C GLY A 108 -2.69 3.92 14.69
N PHE A 109 -1.40 4.02 14.40
CA PHE A 109 -0.33 3.52 15.28
C PHE A 109 0.18 4.62 16.22
N ASN A 110 0.36 4.27 17.49
CA ASN A 110 0.97 5.13 18.49
C ASN A 110 2.19 4.43 19.10
N VAL A 111 3.37 5.05 19.05
CA VAL A 111 4.59 4.47 19.63
C VAL A 111 4.63 4.78 21.12
N ALA A 112 4.51 3.77 21.96
CA ALA A 112 4.43 3.92 23.42
C ALA A 112 5.81 4.05 24.09
N PHE A 113 6.77 3.24 23.65
CA PHE A 113 8.16 3.26 24.11
C PHE A 113 9.05 2.44 23.17
N ILE A 114 10.35 2.71 23.25
CA ILE A 114 11.40 1.94 22.58
C ILE A 114 12.23 1.30 23.69
N VAL A 115 12.52 0.00 23.59
CA VAL A 115 13.42 -0.70 24.51
C VAL A 115 14.77 -0.80 23.84
N ASP A 116 15.83 -0.33 24.50
CA ASP A 116 17.19 -0.57 24.03
C ASP A 116 18.06 -1.05 25.18
N ASP A 117 18.50 -2.30 25.07
CA ASP A 117 19.37 -2.97 26.03
C ASP A 117 20.86 -2.68 25.75
N LYS A 118 21.17 -2.31 24.50
CA LYS A 118 22.52 -1.92 24.13
C LYS A 118 22.73 -0.46 24.53
N ASN A 119 23.43 -0.28 25.64
CA ASN A 119 23.80 0.99 26.27
C ASN A 119 24.68 1.92 25.39
N ASN A 120 24.28 2.17 24.13
CA ASN A 120 25.12 2.85 23.15
C ASN A 120 24.81 4.35 23.03
N ASN A 121 23.58 4.79 23.34
CA ASN A 121 23.19 6.19 23.29
C ASN A 121 22.60 6.64 24.64
N ASN A 122 23.16 7.69 25.25
CA ASN A 122 22.62 8.37 26.44
C ASN A 122 21.30 9.14 26.16
N GLN A 123 20.55 8.76 25.13
CA GLN A 123 19.30 9.41 24.76
C GLN A 123 18.15 8.81 25.55
N GLU A 124 17.45 9.64 26.32
CA GLU A 124 16.26 9.22 27.07
C GLU A 124 14.99 9.25 26.21
N TYR A 125 15.01 10.01 25.11
CA TYR A 125 13.87 10.22 24.23
C TYR A 125 14.30 10.29 22.76
N ILE A 126 13.48 9.69 21.89
CA ILE A 126 13.54 9.91 20.45
C ILE A 126 12.19 10.46 20.01
N ASP A 127 12.19 11.70 19.52
CA ASP A 127 11.03 12.32 18.88
C ASP A 127 9.74 12.36 19.76
N ASN A 128 9.91 12.50 21.08
CA ASN A 128 8.92 12.41 22.20
C ASN A 128 8.48 10.99 22.61
N VAL A 129 9.19 9.95 22.19
CA VAL A 129 8.97 8.57 22.62
C VAL A 129 10.01 8.19 23.70
N PRO A 130 9.60 7.70 24.87
CA PRO A 130 10.53 7.33 25.94
C PRO A 130 11.31 6.05 25.61
N ILE A 131 12.61 6.04 25.92
CA ILE A 131 13.48 4.87 25.79
C ILE A 131 13.58 4.16 27.15
N VAL A 132 13.23 2.89 27.19
CA VAL A 132 13.32 2.01 28.36
C VAL A 132 14.58 1.17 28.25
N LYS A 133 15.50 1.28 29.22
CA LYS A 133 16.81 0.62 29.18
C LYS A 133 16.79 -0.85 29.62
N ASN A 134 15.74 -1.30 30.30
CA ASN A 134 15.70 -2.63 30.90
C ASN A 134 14.57 -3.48 30.33
N ILE A 135 14.94 -4.62 29.73
CA ILE A 135 14.01 -5.63 29.21
C ILE A 135 13.20 -6.29 30.36
N GLY A 136 13.74 -6.34 31.58
CA GLY A 136 13.07 -6.96 32.73
C GLY A 136 11.75 -6.31 33.14
N ASP A 137 11.54 -5.03 32.83
CA ASP A 137 10.30 -4.30 33.11
C ASP A 137 9.32 -4.27 31.92
N LEU A 138 9.60 -5.03 30.85
CA LEU A 138 8.78 -5.09 29.63
C LEU A 138 7.31 -5.41 29.94
N ASN A 139 7.07 -6.40 30.81
CA ASN A 139 5.73 -6.86 31.15
C ASN A 139 4.89 -5.75 31.84
N LYS A 140 5.50 -5.00 32.77
CA LYS A 140 4.85 -3.85 33.42
C LYS A 140 4.54 -2.75 32.41
N CYS A 141 5.52 -2.40 31.58
CA CYS A 141 5.37 -1.33 30.58
C CYS A 141 4.29 -1.66 29.52
N ILE A 142 4.22 -2.92 29.07
CA ILE A 142 3.19 -3.40 28.14
C ILE A 142 1.80 -3.28 28.77
N SER A 143 1.66 -3.70 30.03
CA SER A 143 0.39 -3.69 30.75
C SER A 143 -0.11 -2.27 31.05
N GLU A 144 0.77 -1.38 31.52
CA GLU A 144 0.44 0.01 31.84
C GLU A 144 0.04 0.81 30.59
N LYS A 145 0.79 0.66 29.50
CA LYS A 145 0.55 1.41 28.26
C LYS A 145 -0.39 0.71 27.27
N LYS A 146 -0.93 -0.46 27.63
CA LYS A 146 -1.83 -1.27 26.79
C LYS A 146 -1.27 -1.51 25.40
N VAL A 147 -0.02 -1.94 25.33
CA VAL A 147 0.65 -2.25 24.06
C VAL A 147 -0.02 -3.47 23.42
N THR A 148 -0.39 -3.34 22.15
CA THR A 148 -1.03 -4.41 21.37
C THR A 148 -0.04 -5.13 20.46
N THR A 149 1.01 -4.42 20.01
CA THR A 149 1.97 -4.94 19.05
C THR A 149 3.39 -4.63 19.47
N ILE A 150 4.27 -5.62 19.40
CA ILE A 150 5.71 -5.47 19.62
C ILE A 150 6.43 -5.60 18.28
N VAL A 151 7.26 -4.61 17.96
CA VAL A 151 8.09 -4.57 16.76
C VAL A 151 9.52 -4.92 17.15
N LEU A 152 10.06 -6.01 16.60
CA LEU A 152 11.38 -6.55 16.92
C LEU A 152 12.41 -6.12 15.87
N THR A 153 13.45 -5.38 16.25
CA THR A 153 14.53 -5.04 15.31
C THR A 153 15.57 -6.16 15.15
N SER A 154 15.70 -7.00 16.18
CA SER A 154 16.68 -8.09 16.23
C SER A 154 15.96 -9.43 16.33
N ASP A 155 16.60 -10.48 15.82
CA ASP A 155 16.05 -11.83 15.88
C ASP A 155 16.00 -12.33 17.35
N PRO A 156 14.81 -12.67 17.89
CA PRO A 156 14.67 -13.20 19.24
C PRO A 156 15.38 -14.56 19.45
N HIS A 157 15.79 -15.25 18.39
CA HIS A 157 16.65 -16.43 18.51
C HIS A 157 18.05 -16.08 19.03
N GLN A 158 18.54 -14.87 18.79
CA GLN A 158 19.90 -14.46 19.16
C GLN A 158 20.04 -14.01 20.63
N SER A 159 18.92 -13.80 21.33
CA SER A 159 18.87 -13.20 22.66
C SER A 159 17.96 -14.00 23.61
N PRO A 160 18.53 -14.85 24.48
CA PRO A 160 17.76 -15.64 25.45
C PRO A 160 16.88 -14.78 26.36
N GLU A 161 17.36 -13.60 26.76
CA GLU A 161 16.67 -12.65 27.64
C GLU A 161 15.44 -12.02 26.99
N LEU A 162 15.54 -11.61 25.72
CA LEU A 162 14.39 -11.14 24.94
C LEU A 162 13.38 -12.25 24.76
N ARG A 163 13.82 -13.47 24.47
CA ARG A 163 12.94 -14.64 24.35
C ARG A 163 12.17 -14.86 25.64
N ALA A 164 12.86 -14.97 26.78
CA ALA A 164 12.22 -15.17 28.09
C ALA A 164 11.20 -14.07 28.40
N SER A 165 11.54 -12.82 28.10
CA SER A 165 10.67 -11.66 28.35
C SER A 165 9.44 -11.65 27.44
N LEU A 166 9.58 -11.96 26.14
CA LEU A 166 8.47 -12.12 25.22
C LEU A 166 7.55 -13.28 25.64
N PHE A 167 8.11 -14.42 26.06
CA PHE A 167 7.35 -15.54 26.59
C PHE A 167 6.57 -15.16 27.85
N SER A 168 7.16 -14.37 28.74
CA SER A 168 6.46 -13.88 29.94
C SER A 168 5.24 -13.00 29.60
N CYS A 169 5.26 -12.32 28.44
CA CYS A 169 4.20 -11.42 27.99
C CYS A 169 3.11 -12.10 27.14
N LEU A 170 3.21 -13.41 26.87
CA LEU A 170 2.24 -14.16 26.04
C LEU A 170 0.79 -14.04 26.53
N HIS A 171 0.59 -14.00 27.86
CA HIS A 171 -0.74 -13.88 28.47
C HIS A 171 -1.44 -12.55 28.16
N LEU A 172 -0.69 -11.52 27.73
CA LEU A 172 -1.20 -10.19 27.38
C LEU A 172 -1.79 -10.12 25.96
N LYS A 173 -1.79 -11.23 25.20
CA LYS A 173 -2.32 -11.30 23.82
C LYS A 173 -1.71 -10.27 22.87
N ILE A 174 -0.42 -10.01 23.04
CA ILE A 174 0.37 -9.13 22.18
C ILE A 174 0.72 -9.81 20.85
N ASN A 175 0.76 -9.03 19.78
CA ASN A 175 1.26 -9.49 18.48
C ASN A 175 2.74 -9.14 18.33
N CYS A 176 3.58 -10.09 17.94
CA CYS A 176 5.01 -9.85 17.71
C CYS A 176 5.29 -9.86 16.21
N VAL A 177 5.85 -8.77 15.69
CA VAL A 177 6.16 -8.60 14.26
C VAL A 177 7.61 -8.13 14.12
N SER A 178 8.30 -8.61 13.09
CA SER A 178 9.64 -8.12 12.77
C SER A 178 9.59 -6.69 12.24
N LEU A 179 10.64 -5.91 12.49
CA LEU A 179 10.76 -4.55 11.97
C LEU A 179 10.60 -4.47 10.45
N PRO A 180 11.23 -5.34 9.63
CA PRO A 180 11.06 -5.28 8.17
C PRO A 180 9.61 -5.49 7.74
N ASN A 181 8.93 -6.50 8.30
CA ASN A 181 7.54 -6.80 7.93
C ASN A 181 6.58 -5.69 8.39
N PHE A 182 6.83 -5.11 9.56
CA PHE A 182 6.05 -3.99 10.05
C PHE A 182 6.26 -2.73 9.19
N TYR A 183 7.52 -2.44 8.83
CA TYR A 183 7.87 -1.33 7.96
C TYR A 183 7.24 -1.49 6.57
N GLU A 184 7.27 -2.69 5.99
CA GLU A 184 6.62 -3.00 4.72
C GLU A 184 5.11 -2.87 4.79
N ALA A 185 4.47 -3.41 5.83
CA ALA A 185 3.02 -3.32 6.01
C ALA A 185 2.51 -1.87 6.10
N ILE A 186 3.32 -0.96 6.64
CA ILE A 186 2.95 0.45 6.80
C ILE A 186 3.34 1.30 5.61
N THR A 187 4.54 1.09 5.05
CA THR A 187 5.10 1.98 4.03
C THR A 187 4.92 1.45 2.61
N GLY A 188 4.62 0.16 2.46
CA GLY A 188 4.65 -0.56 1.19
C GLY A 188 6.07 -0.71 0.61
N LYS A 189 7.10 -0.47 1.43
CA LYS A 189 8.52 -0.51 1.03
C LYS A 189 9.29 -1.41 1.97
N ILE A 190 10.32 -2.08 1.48
CA ILE A 190 11.22 -2.86 2.31
C ILE A 190 12.50 -2.04 2.57
N PRO A 191 12.96 -1.92 3.83
CA PRO A 191 14.24 -1.27 4.13
C PRO A 191 15.40 -1.99 3.43
N ILE A 192 16.26 -1.26 2.72
CA ILE A 192 17.35 -1.85 1.91
C ILE A 192 18.27 -2.74 2.76
N VAL A 193 18.56 -2.31 3.99
CA VAL A 193 19.42 -3.04 4.93
C VAL A 193 18.79 -4.37 5.39
N SER A 194 17.47 -4.52 5.27
CA SER A 194 16.74 -5.75 5.63
C SER A 194 16.67 -6.76 4.48
N ILE A 195 17.02 -6.37 3.25
CA ILE A 195 17.03 -7.25 2.08
C ILE A 195 18.29 -8.10 2.12
N ASN A 196 18.16 -9.35 2.57
CA ASN A 196 19.22 -10.35 2.54
C ASN A 196 18.78 -11.58 1.73
N GLN A 197 19.70 -12.54 1.51
CA GLN A 197 19.40 -13.76 0.75
C GLN A 197 18.23 -14.55 1.35
N MET A 198 18.12 -14.60 2.68
CA MET A 198 17.05 -15.32 3.37
C MET A 198 15.69 -14.65 3.15
N TRP A 199 15.61 -13.33 3.34
CA TRP A 199 14.42 -12.53 3.06
C TRP A 199 13.99 -12.69 1.60
N PHE A 200 14.95 -12.72 0.66
CA PHE A 200 14.65 -12.95 -0.75
C PHE A 200 14.01 -14.33 -0.96
N LEU A 201 14.57 -15.40 -0.38
CA LEU A 201 13.99 -16.74 -0.48
C LEU A 201 12.60 -16.85 0.17
N GLU A 202 12.39 -16.19 1.31
CA GLU A 202 11.08 -16.16 2.01
C GLU A 202 10.01 -15.42 1.20
N ASN A 203 10.39 -14.40 0.43
CA ASN A 203 9.48 -13.59 -0.37
C ASN A 203 9.45 -13.99 -1.85
N LEU A 204 10.29 -14.95 -2.28
CA LEU A 204 10.35 -15.44 -3.65
C LEU A 204 9.11 -16.27 -3.96
N SER A 205 8.14 -15.62 -4.60
CA SER A 205 6.88 -16.24 -5.03
C SER A 205 6.87 -16.49 -6.54
N GLU A 206 7.87 -17.24 -7.03
CA GLU A 206 7.90 -17.66 -8.45
C GLU A 206 6.84 -18.72 -8.78
N GLY A 207 6.57 -19.64 -7.85
CA GLY A 207 5.63 -20.74 -8.08
C GLY A 207 4.16 -20.32 -8.28
N SER A 208 3.74 -19.16 -7.75
CA SER A 208 2.37 -18.65 -7.88
C SER A 208 2.11 -17.86 -9.17
N LYS A 209 3.15 -17.60 -9.98
CA LYS A 209 3.02 -16.79 -11.20
C LYS A 209 2.58 -17.57 -12.43
N ALA A 210 2.53 -18.91 -12.38
CA ALA A 210 2.19 -19.73 -13.55
C ALA A 210 0.86 -19.33 -14.23
N PHE A 211 -0.17 -18.99 -13.45
CA PHE A 211 -1.44 -18.51 -13.99
C PHE A 211 -1.32 -17.12 -14.63
N PHE A 212 -0.61 -16.20 -13.97
CA PHE A 212 -0.35 -14.87 -14.51
C PHE A 212 0.47 -14.93 -15.81
N ASP A 213 1.50 -15.77 -15.83
CA ASP A 213 2.36 -15.99 -16.99
C ASP A 213 1.60 -16.64 -18.14
N ALA A 214 0.69 -17.58 -17.85
CA ALA A 214 -0.22 -18.16 -18.85
C ALA A 214 -1.16 -17.10 -19.45
N ILE A 215 -1.77 -16.24 -18.62
CA ILE A 215 -2.61 -15.13 -19.11
C ILE A 215 -1.79 -14.17 -19.96
N LYS A 216 -0.61 -13.77 -19.49
CA LYS A 216 0.29 -12.88 -20.23
C LYS A 216 0.65 -13.49 -21.58
N ARG A 217 0.97 -14.78 -21.62
CA ARG A 217 1.28 -15.49 -22.86
C ARG A 217 0.09 -15.49 -23.82
N GLY A 218 -1.12 -15.71 -23.31
CA GLY A 218 -2.35 -15.60 -24.10
C GLY A 218 -2.56 -14.21 -24.68
N TYR A 219 -2.37 -13.16 -23.85
CA TYR A 219 -2.44 -11.77 -24.29
C TYR A 219 -1.42 -11.45 -25.38
N ASP A 220 -0.16 -11.85 -25.21
CA ASP A 220 0.91 -11.63 -26.18
C ASP A 220 0.58 -12.30 -27.53
N ILE A 221 0.04 -13.52 -27.51
CA ILE A 221 -0.37 -14.26 -28.72
C ILE A 221 -1.54 -13.57 -29.43
N ILE A 222 -2.57 -13.16 -28.69
CA ILE A 222 -3.74 -12.46 -29.25
C ILE A 222 -3.31 -11.15 -29.89
N LEU A 223 -2.47 -10.38 -29.20
CA LEU A 223 -2.00 -9.07 -29.68
C LEU A 223 -1.08 -9.23 -30.89
N ALA A 224 -0.20 -10.24 -30.90
CA ALA A 224 0.62 -10.57 -32.07
C ALA A 224 -0.24 -10.98 -33.28
N LEU A 225 -1.28 -11.80 -33.09
CA LEU A 225 -2.21 -12.18 -34.16
C LEU A 225 -2.97 -10.97 -34.71
N MET A 226 -3.42 -10.07 -33.83
CA MET A 226 -4.14 -8.86 -34.24
C MET A 226 -3.24 -7.94 -35.08
N ILE A 227 -2.00 -7.72 -34.65
CA ILE A 227 -1.00 -6.96 -35.44
C ILE A 227 -0.70 -7.65 -36.76
N LEU A 228 -0.56 -8.98 -36.76
CA LEU A 228 -0.30 -9.75 -37.98
C LEU A 228 -1.44 -9.58 -39.00
N ILE A 229 -2.70 -9.70 -38.57
CA ILE A 229 -3.87 -9.50 -39.45
C ILE A 229 -3.90 -8.08 -40.02
N ILE A 230 -3.65 -7.08 -39.19
CA ILE A 230 -3.63 -5.66 -39.62
C ILE A 230 -2.48 -5.39 -40.60
N THR A 231 -1.31 -6.01 -40.41
CA THR A 231 -0.13 -5.80 -41.25
C THR A 231 -0.13 -6.66 -42.51
N LEU A 232 -0.85 -7.79 -42.54
CA LEU A 232 -0.95 -8.72 -43.67
C LEU A 232 -1.22 -8.06 -45.04
N PRO A 233 -2.18 -7.11 -45.20
CA PRO A 233 -2.38 -6.43 -46.47
C PRO A 233 -1.16 -5.61 -46.92
N PHE A 234 -0.41 -5.02 -45.98
CA PHE A 234 0.80 -4.27 -46.31
C PHE A 234 1.90 -5.19 -46.86
N TRP A 235 2.08 -6.37 -46.28
CA TRP A 235 3.06 -7.35 -46.78
C TRP A 235 2.76 -7.81 -48.22
N LEU A 236 1.48 -8.02 -48.55
CA LEU A 236 1.06 -8.35 -49.92
C LEU A 236 1.37 -7.21 -50.91
N ILE A 237 1.08 -5.97 -50.53
CA ILE A 237 1.37 -4.79 -51.36
C ILE A 237 2.88 -4.63 -51.58
N ILE A 238 3.68 -4.72 -50.51
CA ILE A 238 5.14 -4.63 -50.57
C ILE A 238 5.72 -5.72 -51.47
N GLY A 239 5.22 -6.96 -51.37
CA GLY A 239 5.67 -8.06 -52.22
C GLY A 239 5.39 -7.86 -53.71
N LEU A 240 4.22 -7.30 -54.06
CA LEU A 240 3.90 -6.95 -55.44
C LEU A 240 4.80 -5.85 -55.99
N ILE A 241 5.09 -4.82 -55.19
CA ILE A 241 5.98 -3.70 -55.57
C ILE A 241 7.39 -4.22 -55.86
N ILE A 242 7.95 -5.06 -54.99
CA ILE A 242 9.29 -5.65 -55.18
C ILE A 242 9.33 -6.48 -56.47
N LYS A 243 8.28 -7.25 -56.75
CA LYS A 243 8.21 -8.06 -57.97
C LYS A 243 8.10 -7.21 -59.25
N SER A 244 7.50 -6.01 -59.18
CA SER A 244 7.41 -5.13 -60.34
C SER A 244 8.69 -4.32 -60.60
N ASP A 245 9.54 -4.17 -59.57
CA ASP A 245 10.80 -3.39 -59.65
C ASP A 245 12.01 -4.27 -60.00
N SER A 246 11.86 -5.59 -59.97
CA SER A 246 12.88 -6.60 -60.34
C SER A 246 12.47 -7.44 -61.54
#